data_AF-A0A971R336-F1
#
_entry.id   AF-A0A971R336-F1
#
_cell.length_a   1.000
_cell.length_b   1.000
_cell.length_c   1.000
_cell.angle_alpha   90.00
_cell.angle_beta   90.00
_cell.angle_gamma   90.00
#
_symmetry.space_group_name_H-M   'P 1'
#
loop_
_entity.id
_entity.type
_entity.pdbx_description
1 polymer ?
#
loop_
_entity_poly.entity_id
_entity_poly.type
_entity_poly.pdbx_seq_one_letter_code
_entity_poly.pdbx_strand_id
1 'polypeptide(L)'
;MKLLAPFHDGRRYSFPCVETGGVRLFGLGYPGFLVDELLSELAERLEGRNNVVLVHSAPGKNDFIPGLATPEKIEALGEKTLYVAGGHLHARASFPAGEPFFHVPGSPEYWDVWESGEKGFNVFDTLTGEVEFHASSRRERQEFACDVDEGPAVDRLNGFVEGLDIHAGSLVLLTVSVPGDCVLYPEKIERRLEEMGALKSFLRVKRRDVPVSLEGFRSMGAREIEREVLTNSREWRELGAKGDSLVRLIDSLKQSQQEGRYEQFKETLDIFLEGLAGESS
;
A
#
# COMPACT_ATOMS: atom_id res chain seq x y z
N MET A 1 5.47 -30.58 -22.32
CA MET A 1 5.54 -29.45 -21.37
C MET A 1 4.93 -29.94 -20.06
N LYS A 2 5.70 -30.10 -18.97
CA LYS A 2 5.14 -30.51 -17.68
C LYS A 2 4.45 -29.29 -17.06
N LEU A 3 3.18 -29.42 -16.66
CA LEU A 3 2.50 -28.39 -15.86
C LEU A 3 3.21 -28.30 -14.50
N LEU A 4 3.68 -27.09 -14.16
CA LEU A 4 4.24 -26.74 -12.85
C LEU A 4 3.20 -26.00 -11.98
N ALA A 5 1.92 -26.16 -12.32
CA ALA A 5 0.79 -25.59 -11.58
C ALA A 5 0.07 -26.69 -10.81
N PRO A 6 -0.61 -26.36 -9.70
CA PRO A 6 -1.44 -27.32 -8.99
C PRO A 6 -2.57 -27.79 -9.91
N PHE A 7 -2.91 -29.07 -9.81
CA PHE A 7 -4.07 -29.61 -10.50
C PHE A 7 -4.85 -30.52 -9.56
N HIS A 8 -6.17 -30.52 -9.70
CA HIS A 8 -7.06 -31.35 -8.89
C HIS A 8 -7.48 -32.58 -9.71
N ASP A 9 -7.26 -33.78 -9.19
CA ASP A 9 -7.56 -35.05 -9.88
C ASP A 9 -8.99 -35.57 -9.63
N GLY A 10 -9.81 -34.79 -8.92
CA GLY A 10 -11.16 -35.16 -8.49
C GLY A 10 -11.22 -35.72 -7.06
N ARG A 11 -10.07 -35.93 -6.41
CA ARG A 11 -9.99 -36.33 -5.00
C ARG A 11 -9.12 -35.41 -4.18
N ARG A 12 -7.98 -34.97 -4.72
CA ARG A 12 -7.00 -34.13 -4.04
C ARG A 12 -6.29 -33.22 -5.05
N TYR A 13 -5.67 -32.15 -4.57
CA TYR A 13 -4.70 -31.43 -5.41
C TYR A 13 -3.45 -32.28 -5.61
N SER A 14 -2.66 -31.96 -6.61
CA SER A 14 -1.29 -32.42 -6.79
C SER A 14 -0.43 -31.19 -7.00
N PHE A 15 0.74 -31.17 -6.37
CA PHE A 15 1.66 -30.03 -6.39
C PHE A 15 2.98 -30.45 -7.03
N PRO A 16 3.10 -30.39 -8.37
CA PRO A 16 4.38 -30.61 -9.04
C PRO A 16 5.44 -29.65 -8.50
N CYS A 17 6.65 -30.16 -8.26
CA CYS A 17 7.78 -29.34 -7.88
C CYS A 17 8.98 -29.58 -8.80
N VAL A 18 9.90 -28.62 -8.78
CA VAL A 18 11.23 -28.73 -9.38
C VAL A 18 12.25 -28.77 -8.26
N GLU A 19 13.14 -29.76 -8.27
CA GLU A 19 14.23 -29.85 -7.30
C GLU A 19 15.54 -29.39 -7.93
N THR A 20 16.25 -28.50 -7.24
CA THR A 20 17.56 -28.00 -7.67
C THR A 20 18.35 -27.51 -6.46
N GLY A 21 19.65 -27.76 -6.42
CA GLY A 21 20.52 -27.27 -5.33
C GLY A 21 20.09 -27.69 -3.92
N GLY A 22 19.37 -28.80 -3.76
CA GLY A 22 18.84 -29.25 -2.46
C GLY A 22 17.54 -28.55 -2.02
N VAL A 23 16.97 -27.68 -2.86
CA VAL A 23 15.72 -26.95 -2.61
C VAL A 23 14.61 -27.47 -3.52
N ARG A 24 13.39 -27.54 -3.01
CA ARG A 24 12.18 -27.86 -3.77
C ARG A 24 11.36 -26.60 -4.06
N LEU A 25 11.11 -26.35 -5.34
CA LEU A 25 10.38 -25.18 -5.82
C LEU A 25 8.95 -25.57 -6.21
N PHE A 26 7.95 -24.95 -5.57
CA PHE A 26 6.53 -25.17 -5.82
C PHE A 26 5.92 -23.92 -6.45
N GLY A 27 5.22 -24.06 -7.57
CA GLY A 27 4.46 -22.98 -8.19
C GLY A 27 2.96 -23.17 -7.97
N LEU A 28 2.29 -22.14 -7.46
CA LEU A 28 0.83 -22.15 -7.23
C LEU A 28 0.05 -21.27 -8.23
N GLY A 29 0.74 -20.41 -8.99
CA GLY A 29 0.09 -19.47 -9.91
C GLY A 29 -0.74 -18.42 -9.16
N TYR A 30 -1.89 -18.02 -9.72
CA TYR A 30 -2.90 -17.19 -9.06
C TYR A 30 -4.09 -18.06 -8.62
N PRO A 31 -4.19 -18.42 -7.33
CA PRO A 31 -5.28 -19.27 -6.83
C PRO A 31 -6.65 -18.59 -6.77
N GLY A 32 -6.69 -17.26 -6.80
CA GLY A 32 -7.90 -16.49 -6.56
C GLY A 32 -8.55 -16.85 -5.22
N PHE A 33 -9.86 -17.13 -5.24
CA PHE A 33 -10.63 -17.45 -4.03
C PHE A 33 -10.22 -18.76 -3.35
N LEU A 34 -9.50 -19.65 -4.04
CA LEU A 34 -9.04 -20.94 -3.53
C LEU A 34 -7.70 -20.85 -2.79
N VAL A 35 -7.14 -19.65 -2.60
CA VAL A 35 -5.81 -19.49 -2.02
C VAL A 35 -5.66 -20.19 -0.68
N ASP A 36 -6.60 -19.99 0.25
CA ASP A 36 -6.53 -20.59 1.58
C ASP A 36 -6.62 -22.13 1.55
N GLU A 37 -7.42 -22.69 0.63
CA GLU A 37 -7.55 -24.13 0.41
C GLU A 37 -6.24 -24.71 -0.13
N LEU A 38 -5.67 -24.08 -1.16
CA LEU A 38 -4.42 -24.52 -1.78
C LEU A 38 -3.22 -24.41 -0.83
N LEU A 39 -3.12 -23.33 -0.05
CA LEU A 39 -2.05 -23.19 0.96
C LEU A 39 -2.20 -24.21 2.08
N SER A 40 -3.43 -24.51 2.53
CA SER A 40 -3.70 -25.55 3.54
C SER A 40 -3.26 -26.92 3.04
N GLU A 41 -3.71 -27.31 1.85
CA GLU A 41 -3.35 -28.61 1.27
C GLU A 41 -1.87 -28.74 0.95
N LEU A 42 -1.22 -27.65 0.52
CA LEU A 42 0.23 -27.65 0.33
C LEU A 42 0.94 -27.84 1.67
N ALA A 43 0.56 -27.08 2.71
CA ALA A 43 1.18 -27.15 4.01
C ALA A 43 1.13 -28.56 4.61
N GLU A 44 0.04 -29.31 4.41
CA GLU A 44 -0.06 -30.71 4.85
C GLU A 44 0.93 -31.67 4.17
N ARG A 45 1.44 -31.31 2.98
CA ARG A 45 2.33 -32.16 2.17
C ARG A 45 3.79 -31.77 2.22
N LEU A 46 4.09 -30.54 2.61
CA LEU A 46 5.46 -30.11 2.74
C LEU A 46 6.09 -30.81 3.94
N GLU A 47 7.23 -31.45 3.70
CA GLU A 47 8.05 -32.10 4.71
C GLU A 47 9.38 -31.35 4.84
N GLY A 48 9.89 -31.09 6.05
CA GLY A 48 11.13 -30.34 6.23
C GLY A 48 11.06 -28.89 5.72
N ARG A 49 12.17 -28.17 5.81
CA ARG A 49 12.20 -26.70 5.60
C ARG A 49 12.70 -26.28 4.22
N ASN A 50 13.33 -27.17 3.44
CA ASN A 50 14.00 -26.87 2.16
C ASN A 50 13.06 -26.57 0.97
N ASN A 51 11.91 -25.93 1.24
CA ASN A 51 10.87 -25.65 0.26
C ASN A 51 10.80 -24.15 -0.03
N VAL A 52 10.66 -23.80 -1.30
CA VAL A 52 10.34 -22.44 -1.74
C VAL A 52 9.01 -22.49 -2.49
N VAL A 53 8.09 -21.62 -2.11
CA VAL A 53 6.74 -21.58 -2.69
C VAL A 53 6.56 -20.27 -3.44
N LEU A 54 6.10 -20.34 -4.69
CA LEU A 54 5.78 -19.19 -5.52
C LEU A 54 4.26 -19.11 -5.66
N VAL A 55 3.67 -18.03 -5.17
CA VAL A 55 2.22 -17.82 -5.20
C VAL A 55 1.89 -16.37 -5.50
N HIS A 56 0.99 -16.14 -6.45
CA HIS A 56 0.48 -14.80 -6.73
C HIS A 56 -0.63 -14.47 -5.72
N SER A 57 -0.22 -14.19 -4.48
CA SER A 57 -1.09 -13.81 -3.37
C SER A 57 -0.29 -12.99 -2.34
N ALA A 58 -0.98 -12.37 -1.40
CA ALA A 58 -0.39 -11.61 -0.31
C ALA A 58 -1.14 -11.85 1.01
N PRO A 59 -0.53 -11.54 2.17
CA PRO A 59 -1.19 -11.59 3.46
C PRO A 59 -2.39 -10.64 3.53
N GLY A 60 -3.53 -11.13 4.01
CA GLY A 60 -4.70 -10.31 4.30
C GLY A 60 -6.00 -11.10 4.30
N LYS A 61 -7.14 -10.42 4.14
CA LYS A 61 -8.45 -11.06 4.10
C LYS A 61 -9.03 -11.02 2.69
N ASN A 62 -9.41 -12.19 2.20
CA ASN A 62 -9.99 -12.41 0.87
C ASN A 62 -11.32 -11.67 0.65
N ASP A 63 -11.98 -11.24 1.73
CA ASP A 63 -13.29 -10.57 1.71
C ASP A 63 -13.26 -9.17 1.07
N PHE A 64 -12.11 -8.50 1.09
CA PHE A 64 -11.96 -7.13 0.59
C PHE A 64 -11.20 -7.07 -0.74
N ILE A 65 -10.14 -7.87 -0.86
CA ILE A 65 -9.36 -8.03 -2.09
C ILE A 65 -9.30 -9.53 -2.39
N PRO A 66 -9.98 -9.98 -3.46
CA PRO A 66 -9.97 -11.39 -3.84
C PRO A 66 -8.55 -11.88 -4.14
N GLY A 67 -8.19 -13.04 -3.60
CA GLY A 67 -6.86 -13.64 -3.78
C GLY A 67 -5.86 -13.34 -2.68
N LEU A 68 -6.26 -12.67 -1.59
CA LEU A 68 -5.44 -12.56 -0.37
C LEU A 68 -5.55 -13.82 0.49
N ALA A 69 -4.41 -14.26 1.02
CA ALA A 69 -4.29 -15.39 1.91
C ALA A 69 -4.37 -14.96 3.37
N THR A 70 -5.15 -15.68 4.17
CA THR A 70 -5.28 -15.40 5.59
C THR A 70 -3.97 -15.67 6.34
N PRO A 71 -3.61 -14.84 7.36
CA PRO A 71 -2.38 -15.02 8.14
C PRO A 71 -2.21 -16.46 8.66
N GLU A 72 -3.29 -17.07 9.16
CA GLU A 72 -3.28 -18.42 9.71
C GLU A 72 -2.86 -19.46 8.67
N LYS A 73 -3.21 -19.26 7.39
CA LYS A 73 -2.86 -20.17 6.29
C LYS A 73 -1.44 -19.97 5.80
N ILE A 74 -0.94 -18.74 5.88
CA ILE A 74 0.47 -18.44 5.61
C ILE A 74 1.35 -19.04 6.71
N GLU A 75 1.00 -18.84 7.99
CA GLU A 75 1.74 -19.36 9.15
C GLU A 75 1.92 -20.88 9.12
N ALA A 76 0.93 -21.61 8.61
CA ALA A 76 1.01 -23.07 8.44
C ALA A 76 2.17 -23.55 7.55
N LEU A 77 2.75 -22.65 6.74
CA LEU A 77 3.92 -22.89 5.88
C LEU A 77 5.26 -22.54 6.55
N GLY A 78 5.28 -21.78 7.65
CA GLY A 78 6.50 -21.14 8.18
C GLY A 78 7.66 -22.12 8.43
N GLU A 79 7.46 -23.08 9.33
CA GLU A 79 8.50 -24.09 9.63
C GLU A 79 8.77 -25.07 8.48
N LYS A 80 7.96 -25.02 7.42
CA LYS A 80 8.03 -25.93 6.28
C LYS A 80 8.64 -25.28 5.05
N THR A 81 9.00 -24.00 5.11
CA THR A 81 9.52 -23.26 3.96
C THR A 81 10.76 -22.44 4.33
N LEU A 82 11.64 -22.27 3.35
CA LEU A 82 12.74 -21.31 3.40
C LEU A 82 12.22 -19.91 3.03
N TYR A 83 11.36 -19.86 2.02
CA TYR A 83 10.87 -18.62 1.44
C TYR A 83 9.57 -18.84 0.69
N VAL A 84 8.65 -17.88 0.79
CA VAL A 84 7.44 -17.80 -0.02
C VAL A 84 7.49 -16.52 -0.83
N ALA A 85 7.64 -16.68 -2.14
CA ALA A 85 7.58 -15.62 -3.12
C ALA A 85 6.10 -15.27 -3.38
N GLY A 86 5.62 -14.28 -2.64
CA GLY A 86 4.28 -13.71 -2.82
C GLY A 86 4.18 -12.77 -4.02
N GLY A 87 2.97 -12.25 -4.23
CA GLY A 87 2.66 -11.30 -5.29
C GLY A 87 1.31 -10.63 -5.05
N HIS A 88 0.60 -10.29 -6.12
CA HIS A 88 -0.75 -9.69 -6.08
C HIS A 88 -0.84 -8.25 -5.58
N LEU A 89 -0.27 -7.90 -4.43
CA LEU A 89 -0.20 -6.51 -3.99
C LEU A 89 0.93 -5.77 -4.73
N HIS A 90 0.63 -4.56 -5.19
CA HIS A 90 1.60 -3.69 -5.88
C HIS A 90 2.45 -2.88 -4.90
N ALA A 91 2.01 -2.79 -3.65
CA ALA A 91 2.83 -2.37 -2.52
C ALA A 91 3.64 -3.55 -1.97
N ARG A 92 4.84 -3.25 -1.49
CA ARG A 92 5.70 -4.22 -0.80
C ARG A 92 5.07 -4.63 0.53
N ALA A 93 5.12 -5.91 0.84
CA ALA A 93 4.68 -6.46 2.12
C ALA A 93 5.55 -7.66 2.52
N SER A 94 5.64 -7.95 3.81
CA SER A 94 6.32 -9.14 4.32
C SER A 94 5.59 -9.67 5.55
N PHE A 95 5.60 -10.99 5.74
CA PHE A 95 4.88 -11.64 6.82
C PHE A 95 5.61 -12.92 7.30
N PRO A 96 5.57 -13.21 8.61
CA PRO A 96 5.16 -12.32 9.71
C PRO A 96 6.13 -11.13 9.85
N ALA A 97 5.78 -10.10 10.64
CA ALA A 97 6.60 -8.89 10.74
C ALA A 97 7.98 -9.10 11.42
N GLY A 98 8.08 -10.08 12.33
CA GLY A 98 9.33 -10.36 13.07
C GLY A 98 10.34 -11.19 12.28
N GLU A 99 9.97 -12.42 11.95
CA GLU A 99 10.79 -13.34 11.13
C GLU A 99 10.04 -13.66 9.83
N PRO A 100 10.07 -12.73 8.85
CA PRO A 100 9.32 -12.92 7.62
C PRO A 100 9.90 -14.07 6.80
N PHE A 101 9.02 -14.90 6.28
CA PHE A 101 9.34 -15.90 5.26
C PHE A 101 8.45 -15.72 4.02
N PHE A 102 7.34 -14.99 4.13
CA PHE A 102 6.46 -14.64 3.02
C PHE A 102 6.74 -13.19 2.59
N HIS A 103 7.13 -13.00 1.33
CA HIS A 103 7.50 -11.68 0.85
C HIS A 103 6.80 -11.33 -0.45
N VAL A 104 6.15 -10.16 -0.45
CA VAL A 104 5.56 -9.54 -1.63
C VAL A 104 6.46 -8.36 -2.03
N PRO A 105 7.16 -8.43 -3.17
CA PRO A 105 8.07 -7.34 -3.57
C PRO A 105 7.34 -6.07 -4.01
N GLY A 106 6.05 -6.16 -4.32
CA GLY A 106 5.30 -5.09 -4.99
C GLY A 106 5.46 -5.13 -6.51
N SER A 107 5.08 -4.05 -7.17
CA SER A 107 5.30 -3.85 -8.61
C SER A 107 6.67 -3.23 -8.88
N PRO A 108 7.30 -3.55 -10.04
CA PRO A 108 8.58 -2.94 -10.43
C PRO A 108 8.42 -1.49 -10.90
N GLU A 109 7.20 -1.04 -11.21
CA GLU A 109 6.87 0.33 -11.57
C GLU A 109 5.57 0.73 -10.85
N TYR A 110 5.27 2.03 -10.78
CA TYR A 110 3.98 2.49 -10.27
C TYR A 110 2.84 1.89 -11.10
N TRP A 111 1.92 1.22 -10.42
CA TRP A 111 0.70 0.72 -11.03
C TRP A 111 -0.34 1.82 -11.23
N ASP A 112 -0.46 2.69 -10.25
CA ASP A 112 -1.25 3.92 -10.31
C ASP A 112 -0.32 5.12 -10.11
N VAL A 113 -0.62 6.24 -10.76
CA VAL A 113 0.24 7.42 -10.72
C VAL A 113 0.37 8.01 -9.31
N TRP A 114 -0.61 7.78 -8.44
CA TRP A 114 -0.62 8.22 -7.04
C TRP A 114 -0.15 7.15 -6.05
N GLU A 115 0.26 5.99 -6.54
CA GLU A 115 0.80 4.93 -5.70
C GLU A 115 2.10 5.40 -5.02
N SER A 116 2.29 5.06 -3.76
CA SER A 116 3.50 5.42 -3.00
C SER A 116 4.36 4.19 -2.71
N GLY A 117 5.49 4.43 -2.04
CA GLY A 117 6.41 3.38 -1.63
C GLY A 117 7.52 3.08 -2.64
N GLU A 118 8.43 2.21 -2.19
CA GLU A 118 9.53 1.70 -3.00
C GLU A 118 9.00 0.70 -4.04
N LYS A 119 9.66 0.67 -5.20
CA LYS A 119 9.36 -0.23 -6.32
C LYS A 119 10.63 -1.02 -6.63
N GLY A 120 10.49 -2.29 -6.96
CA GLY A 120 11.64 -3.17 -7.09
C GLY A 120 11.30 -4.65 -7.04
N PHE A 121 12.30 -5.43 -6.65
CA PHE A 121 12.21 -6.88 -6.53
C PHE A 121 13.10 -7.38 -5.39
N ASN A 122 12.79 -8.57 -4.88
CA ASN A 122 13.63 -9.24 -3.89
C ASN A 122 14.58 -10.23 -4.58
N VAL A 123 15.82 -10.31 -4.10
CA VAL A 123 16.76 -11.41 -4.32
C VAL A 123 16.83 -12.21 -3.03
N PHE A 124 16.58 -13.51 -3.12
CA PHE A 124 16.66 -14.43 -1.99
C PHE A 124 17.85 -15.38 -2.18
N ASP A 125 18.75 -15.41 -1.22
CA ASP A 125 19.86 -16.37 -1.19
C ASP A 125 19.41 -17.65 -0.48
N THR A 126 19.31 -18.74 -1.24
CA THR A 126 18.86 -20.04 -0.71
C THR A 126 19.87 -20.72 0.23
N LEU A 127 21.12 -20.27 0.30
CA LEU A 127 22.15 -20.81 1.18
C LEU A 127 22.19 -20.10 2.53
N THR A 128 22.08 -18.77 2.53
CA THR A 128 22.12 -17.95 3.75
C THR A 128 20.74 -17.69 4.34
N GLY A 129 19.69 -17.76 3.51
CA GLY A 129 18.33 -17.36 3.89
C GLY A 129 18.12 -15.83 3.86
N GLU A 130 19.08 -15.07 3.35
CA GLU A 130 18.97 -13.61 3.30
C GLU A 130 18.08 -13.13 2.15
N VAL A 131 17.28 -12.09 2.42
CA VAL A 131 16.43 -11.42 1.44
C VAL A 131 16.92 -9.99 1.27
N GLU A 132 17.40 -9.66 0.07
CA GLU A 132 17.80 -8.30 -0.30
C GLU A 132 16.77 -7.68 -1.25
N PHE A 133 16.34 -6.45 -0.96
CA PHE A 133 15.46 -5.70 -1.86
C PHE A 133 16.30 -4.80 -2.77
N HIS A 134 16.09 -4.94 -4.08
CA HIS A 134 16.70 -4.08 -5.08
C HIS A 134 15.65 -3.13 -5.66
N ALA A 135 15.86 -1.83 -5.42
CA ALA A 135 15.01 -0.79 -5.98
C ALA A 135 15.12 -0.77 -7.51
N SER A 136 13.99 -0.67 -8.20
CA SER A 136 13.95 -0.50 -9.65
C SER A 136 14.24 0.94 -10.04
N SER A 137 14.86 1.12 -11.21
CA SER A 137 14.95 2.42 -11.86
C SER A 137 13.61 2.75 -12.51
N ARG A 138 12.79 3.50 -11.78
CA ARG A 138 11.44 3.90 -12.20
C ARG A 138 11.43 5.17 -13.03
N ARG A 139 10.33 5.42 -13.74
CA ARG A 139 10.14 6.73 -14.38
C ARG A 139 10.11 7.80 -13.30
N GLU A 140 10.80 8.90 -13.57
CA GLU A 140 10.80 10.03 -12.65
C GLU A 140 9.38 10.59 -12.48
N ARG A 141 9.02 10.82 -11.22
CA ARG A 141 7.76 11.41 -10.83
C ARG A 141 8.02 12.61 -9.93
N GLN A 142 7.55 13.77 -10.33
CA GLN A 142 7.64 15.01 -9.57
C GLN A 142 6.27 15.32 -8.96
N GLU A 143 6.23 15.45 -7.63
CA GLU A 143 5.02 15.74 -6.87
C GLU A 143 5.08 17.16 -6.32
N PHE A 144 4.05 17.95 -6.64
CA PHE A 144 3.91 19.32 -6.18
C PHE A 144 2.56 19.49 -5.46
N ALA A 145 2.54 20.37 -4.47
CA ALA A 145 1.34 20.76 -3.76
C ALA A 145 1.25 22.28 -3.67
N CYS A 146 0.06 22.82 -3.89
CA CYS A 146 -0.22 24.25 -3.78
C CYS A 146 -1.55 24.48 -3.07
N ASP A 147 -1.57 25.40 -2.11
CA ASP A 147 -2.78 25.89 -1.48
C ASP A 147 -3.13 27.26 -2.05
N VAL A 148 -4.36 27.41 -2.55
CA VAL A 148 -4.85 28.65 -3.13
C VAL A 148 -5.93 29.23 -2.21
N ASP A 149 -5.64 30.36 -1.57
CA ASP A 149 -6.60 31.11 -0.72
C ASP A 149 -7.45 32.12 -1.51
N GLU A 150 -8.55 32.58 -0.89
CA GLU A 150 -9.50 33.54 -1.46
C GLU A 150 -8.78 34.76 -2.10
N GLY A 151 -9.19 35.11 -3.32
CA GLY A 151 -8.58 36.12 -4.20
C GLY A 151 -8.63 35.66 -5.67
N PRO A 152 -7.92 36.31 -6.62
CA PRO A 152 -7.82 35.83 -8.00
C PRO A 152 -7.01 34.52 -8.03
N ALA A 153 -7.68 33.42 -7.70
CA ALA A 153 -7.14 32.07 -7.50
C ALA A 153 -6.34 31.57 -8.71
N VAL A 154 -6.76 32.00 -9.91
CA VAL A 154 -6.17 31.62 -11.19
C VAL A 154 -4.77 32.22 -11.38
N ASP A 155 -4.55 33.49 -11.02
CA ASP A 155 -3.27 34.16 -11.27
C ASP A 155 -2.17 33.64 -10.34
N ARG A 156 -2.51 33.35 -9.08
CA ARG A 156 -1.58 32.72 -8.13
C ARG A 156 -1.21 31.31 -8.54
N LEU A 157 -2.18 30.52 -8.99
CA LEU A 157 -1.92 29.16 -9.48
C LEU A 157 -1.05 29.18 -10.74
N ASN A 158 -1.32 30.09 -11.68
CA ASN A 158 -0.49 30.25 -12.87
C ASN A 158 0.94 30.64 -12.51
N GLY A 159 1.12 31.62 -11.62
CA GLY A 159 2.46 32.01 -11.16
C GLY A 159 3.21 30.88 -10.43
N PHE A 160 2.49 30.06 -9.66
CA PHE A 160 3.06 28.86 -9.04
C PHE A 160 3.52 27.85 -10.10
N VAL A 161 2.65 27.53 -11.06
CA VAL A 161 2.94 26.58 -12.16
C VAL A 161 4.13 27.04 -12.99
N GLU A 162 4.21 28.33 -13.33
CA GLU A 162 5.32 28.90 -14.10
C GLU A 162 6.64 28.91 -13.34
N GLY A 163 6.59 28.88 -12.01
CA GLY A 163 7.78 28.76 -11.14
C GLY A 163 8.27 27.32 -10.93
N LEU A 164 7.57 26.31 -11.45
CA LEU A 164 7.97 24.92 -11.25
C LEU A 164 9.13 24.54 -12.19
N ASP A 165 10.14 23.90 -11.61
CA ASP A 165 11.23 23.28 -12.38
C ASP A 165 10.79 21.87 -12.83
N ILE A 166 10.31 21.76 -14.06
CA ILE A 166 9.78 20.53 -14.64
C ILE A 166 10.88 19.83 -15.44
N HIS A 167 11.21 18.60 -15.03
CA HIS A 167 12.20 17.79 -15.72
C HIS A 167 11.60 17.16 -16.98
N ALA A 168 12.36 17.19 -18.07
CA ALA A 168 11.90 16.67 -19.35
C ALA A 168 11.60 15.15 -19.27
N GLY A 169 10.38 14.75 -19.65
CA GLY A 169 9.97 13.34 -19.70
C GLY A 169 9.49 12.75 -18.37
N SER A 170 9.40 13.56 -17.30
CA SER A 170 8.86 13.16 -16.00
C SER A 170 7.33 13.08 -16.01
N LEU A 171 6.78 12.34 -15.04
CA LEU A 171 5.36 12.45 -14.68
C LEU A 171 5.21 13.54 -13.63
N VAL A 172 4.27 14.47 -13.85
CA VAL A 172 4.04 15.58 -12.90
C VAL A 172 2.69 15.42 -12.23
N LEU A 173 2.72 15.31 -10.91
CA LEU A 173 1.52 15.24 -10.08
C LEU A 173 1.37 16.55 -9.33
N LEU A 174 0.30 17.28 -9.61
CA LEU A 174 0.00 18.54 -8.92
C LEU A 174 -1.25 18.37 -8.08
N THR A 175 -1.12 18.54 -6.76
CA THR A 175 -2.27 18.63 -5.86
C THR A 175 -2.56 20.10 -5.57
N VAL A 176 -3.79 20.56 -5.83
CA VAL A 176 -4.21 21.93 -5.56
C VAL A 176 -5.35 21.92 -4.57
N SER A 177 -5.15 22.56 -3.41
CA SER A 177 -6.21 22.79 -2.44
C SER A 177 -6.88 24.14 -2.71
N VAL A 178 -8.20 24.15 -2.90
CA VAL A 178 -8.98 25.36 -3.19
C VAL A 178 -10.22 25.49 -2.30
N PRO A 179 -10.77 26.71 -2.13
CA PRO A 179 -12.09 26.91 -1.53
C PRO A 179 -13.19 26.25 -2.39
N GLY A 180 -14.32 25.91 -1.77
CA GLY A 180 -15.37 25.11 -2.41
C GLY A 180 -15.98 25.70 -3.69
N ASP A 181 -16.01 27.03 -3.80
CA ASP A 181 -16.57 27.82 -4.90
C ASP A 181 -15.56 28.11 -6.03
N CYS A 182 -14.29 27.75 -5.85
CA CYS A 182 -13.26 27.95 -6.85
C CYS A 182 -13.42 27.00 -8.05
N VAL A 183 -13.46 27.57 -9.25
CA VAL A 183 -13.54 26.82 -10.52
C VAL A 183 -12.14 26.72 -11.13
N LEU A 184 -11.63 25.49 -11.22
CA LEU A 184 -10.40 25.17 -11.94
C LEU A 184 -10.71 24.38 -13.21
N TYR A 185 -9.82 24.51 -14.19
CA TYR A 185 -9.86 23.74 -15.44
C TYR A 185 -8.62 22.83 -15.49
N PRO A 186 -8.70 21.60 -14.99
CA PRO A 186 -7.56 20.68 -14.88
C PRO A 186 -6.77 20.55 -16.18
N GLU A 187 -7.47 20.41 -17.30
CA GLU A 187 -6.89 20.14 -18.61
C GLU A 187 -6.01 21.31 -19.10
N LYS A 188 -6.31 22.54 -18.68
CA LYS A 188 -5.49 23.71 -19.03
C LYS A 188 -4.17 23.72 -18.25
N ILE A 189 -4.24 23.40 -16.97
CA ILE A 189 -3.08 23.35 -16.08
C ILE A 189 -2.19 22.18 -16.48
N GLU A 190 -2.79 21.01 -16.74
CA GLU A 190 -2.08 19.83 -17.18
C GLU A 190 -1.34 20.08 -18.50
N ARG A 191 -2.02 20.59 -19.52
CA ARG A 191 -1.37 20.93 -20.79
C ARG A 191 -0.22 21.92 -20.61
N ARG A 192 -0.35 22.89 -19.70
CA ARG A 192 0.72 23.84 -19.41
C ARG A 192 1.96 23.15 -18.81
N LEU A 193 1.77 22.22 -17.88
CA LEU A 193 2.86 21.42 -17.31
C LEU A 193 3.52 20.52 -18.36
N GLU A 194 2.72 19.95 -19.27
CA GLU A 194 3.21 19.16 -20.42
C GLU A 194 4.04 20.04 -21.39
N GLU A 195 3.61 21.27 -21.67
CA GLU A 195 4.37 22.24 -22.47
C GLU A 195 5.70 22.65 -21.80
N MET A 196 5.79 22.58 -20.47
CA MET A 196 7.01 22.86 -19.70
C MET A 196 8.01 21.69 -19.69
N GLY A 197 7.64 20.53 -20.25
CA GLY A 197 8.53 19.38 -20.43
C GLY A 197 8.04 18.07 -19.80
N ALA A 198 6.96 18.11 -19.02
CA ALA A 198 6.38 16.88 -18.47
C ALA A 198 5.94 15.95 -19.61
N LEU A 199 6.17 14.64 -19.47
CA LEU A 199 5.59 13.68 -20.42
C LEU A 199 4.07 13.66 -20.28
N LYS A 200 3.59 13.68 -19.04
CA LYS A 200 2.18 13.66 -18.68
C LYS A 200 2.03 14.28 -17.31
N SER A 201 0.98 15.06 -17.13
CA SER A 201 0.63 15.64 -15.84
C SER A 201 -0.75 15.21 -15.37
N PHE A 202 -0.93 15.16 -14.05
CA PHE A 202 -2.19 14.84 -13.39
C PHE A 202 -2.49 15.87 -12.32
N LEU A 203 -3.67 16.50 -12.42
CA LEU A 203 -4.15 17.43 -11.41
C LEU A 203 -5.10 16.74 -10.43
N ARG A 204 -4.84 16.91 -9.13
CA ARG A 204 -5.76 16.53 -8.05
C ARG A 204 -6.27 17.78 -7.34
N VAL A 205 -7.55 18.08 -7.49
CA VAL A 205 -8.17 19.24 -6.83
C VAL A 205 -8.81 18.81 -5.52
N LYS A 206 -8.31 19.32 -4.39
CA LYS A 206 -8.90 19.13 -3.06
C LYS A 206 -9.71 20.38 -2.71
N ARG A 207 -11.01 20.21 -2.43
CA ARG A 207 -11.88 21.33 -2.00
C ARG A 207 -11.97 21.34 -0.49
N ARG A 208 -11.66 22.49 0.15
CA ARG A 208 -11.60 22.61 1.61
C ARG A 208 -12.98 22.60 2.28
N ASP A 209 -13.99 23.16 1.62
CA ASP A 209 -15.31 23.41 2.23
C ASP A 209 -16.42 22.48 1.72
N VAL A 210 -16.06 21.47 0.92
CA VAL A 210 -17.01 20.51 0.37
C VAL A 210 -16.70 19.14 0.98
N PRO A 211 -17.67 18.47 1.62
CA PRO A 211 -17.45 17.11 2.12
C PRO A 211 -16.99 16.22 0.97
N VAL A 212 -15.91 15.47 1.22
CA VAL A 212 -15.30 14.59 0.22
C VAL A 212 -16.35 13.60 -0.30
N SER A 213 -16.51 13.56 -1.62
CA SER A 213 -17.41 12.61 -2.26
C SER A 213 -16.87 11.18 -2.12
N LEU A 214 -17.72 10.16 -2.26
CA LEU A 214 -17.30 8.75 -2.31
C LEU A 214 -16.19 8.47 -3.35
N GLU A 215 -16.17 9.24 -4.43
CA GLU A 215 -15.13 9.16 -5.46
C GLU A 215 -13.82 9.85 -5.02
N GLY A 216 -13.92 10.95 -4.27
CA GLY A 216 -12.79 11.59 -3.60
C GLY A 216 -12.12 10.64 -2.59
N PHE A 217 -12.91 9.93 -1.77
CA PHE A 217 -12.39 8.92 -0.83
C PHE A 217 -11.61 7.80 -1.53
N ARG A 218 -12.02 7.37 -2.73
CA ARG A 218 -11.32 6.33 -3.51
C ARG A 218 -9.94 6.74 -4.00
N SER A 219 -9.69 8.05 -4.13
CA SER A 219 -8.41 8.60 -4.58
C SER A 219 -7.45 8.94 -3.44
N MET A 220 -7.93 8.89 -2.19
CA MET A 220 -7.20 9.29 -1.00
C MET A 220 -6.46 8.11 -0.38
N GLY A 221 -5.26 8.36 0.15
CA GLY A 221 -4.56 7.36 0.96
C GLY A 221 -5.30 7.09 2.27
N ALA A 222 -5.14 5.91 2.87
CA ALA A 222 -5.83 5.55 4.12
C ALA A 222 -5.67 6.61 5.22
N ARG A 223 -4.50 7.23 5.32
CA ARG A 223 -4.21 8.33 6.25
C ARG A 223 -4.97 9.62 5.94
N GLU A 224 -5.17 9.91 4.66
CA GLU A 224 -5.95 11.08 4.23
C GLU A 224 -7.44 10.85 4.47
N ILE A 225 -7.94 9.64 4.21
CA ILE A 225 -9.31 9.23 4.55
C ILE A 225 -9.55 9.38 6.05
N GLU A 226 -8.61 8.90 6.87
CA GLU A 226 -8.70 9.01 8.33
C GLU A 226 -8.70 10.47 8.80
N ARG A 227 -7.82 11.30 8.26
CA ARG A 227 -7.83 12.75 8.54
C ARG A 227 -9.18 13.38 8.16
N GLU A 228 -9.70 13.07 6.98
CA GLU A 228 -10.97 13.60 6.49
C GLU A 228 -12.15 13.21 7.40
N VAL A 229 -12.24 11.93 7.75
CA VAL A 229 -13.28 11.42 8.66
C VAL A 229 -13.17 12.09 10.03
N LEU A 230 -11.97 12.19 10.60
CA LEU A 230 -11.77 12.76 11.93
C LEU A 230 -12.02 14.27 11.98
N THR A 231 -11.74 14.99 10.88
CA THR A 231 -11.87 16.46 10.84
C THR A 231 -13.28 16.90 10.46
N ASN A 232 -13.95 16.18 9.54
CA ASN A 232 -15.19 16.62 8.92
C ASN A 232 -16.44 15.79 9.28
N SER A 233 -16.31 14.68 10.02
CA SER A 233 -17.49 13.93 10.50
C SER A 233 -18.25 14.73 11.56
N ARG A 234 -19.58 14.69 11.45
CA ARG A 234 -20.51 15.33 12.40
C ARG A 234 -20.48 14.65 13.76
N GLU A 235 -20.21 13.34 13.81
CA GLU A 235 -20.06 12.57 15.05
C GLU A 235 -18.74 12.85 15.78
N TRP A 236 -17.71 13.29 15.06
CA TRP A 236 -16.35 13.51 15.59
C TRP A 236 -16.00 14.99 15.75
N ARG A 237 -16.96 15.92 15.60
CA ARG A 237 -16.69 17.37 15.55
C ARG A 237 -15.95 17.95 16.77
N GLU A 238 -16.24 17.44 17.96
CA GLU A 238 -15.57 17.83 19.21
C GLU A 238 -14.12 17.28 19.29
N LEU A 239 -13.85 16.18 18.58
CA LEU A 239 -12.56 15.50 18.50
C LEU A 239 -11.70 16.03 17.35
N GLY A 240 -12.35 16.38 16.24
CA GLY A 240 -11.75 16.96 15.04
C GLY A 240 -11.15 18.34 15.24
N ALA A 241 -11.53 19.06 16.31
CA ALA A 241 -10.85 20.29 16.73
C ALA A 241 -9.35 20.08 17.04
N LYS A 242 -8.94 18.84 17.33
CA LYS A 242 -7.55 18.41 17.58
C LYS A 242 -6.92 17.71 16.37
N GLY A 243 -7.58 17.80 15.20
CA GLY A 243 -7.41 16.98 13.99
C GLY A 243 -6.02 16.38 13.74
N ASP A 244 -5.00 17.21 13.56
CA ASP A 244 -3.64 16.74 13.23
C ASP A 244 -2.92 16.00 14.36
N SER A 245 -3.20 16.38 15.61
CA SER A 245 -2.67 15.68 16.78
C SER A 245 -3.34 14.32 16.95
N LEU A 246 -4.65 14.25 16.69
CA LEU A 246 -5.44 13.03 16.83
C LEU A 246 -5.06 11.98 15.78
N VAL A 247 -4.89 12.39 14.52
CA VAL A 247 -4.43 11.50 13.43
C VAL A 247 -3.05 10.93 13.77
N ARG A 248 -2.12 11.73 14.28
CA ARG A 248 -0.78 11.27 14.68
C ARG A 248 -0.80 10.28 15.84
N LEU A 249 -1.69 10.48 16.82
CA LEU A 249 -1.87 9.57 17.94
C LEU A 249 -2.46 8.23 17.48
N ILE A 250 -3.45 8.26 16.59
CA ILE A 250 -4.05 7.04 16.01
C ILE A 250 -3.04 6.29 15.15
N ASP A 251 -2.24 6.97 14.34
CA ASP A 251 -1.13 6.36 13.60
C ASP A 251 -0.13 5.68 14.55
N SER A 252 0.23 6.36 15.65
CA SER A 252 1.18 5.84 16.64
C SER A 252 0.64 4.62 17.39
N LEU A 253 -0.66 4.59 17.68
CA LEU A 253 -1.36 3.43 18.23
C LEU A 253 -1.34 2.25 17.26
N LYS A 254 -1.70 2.48 15.99
CA LYS A 254 -1.70 1.45 14.95
C LYS A 254 -0.30 0.86 14.74
N GLN A 255 0.72 1.71 14.72
CA GLN A 255 2.11 1.29 14.56
C GLN A 255 2.58 0.46 15.76
N SER A 256 2.29 0.92 16.99
CA SER A 256 2.66 0.18 18.21
C SER A 256 1.95 -1.17 18.31
N GLN A 257 0.70 -1.26 17.84
CA GLN A 257 -0.05 -2.51 17.74
C GLN A 257 0.54 -3.47 16.68
N GLN A 258 0.84 -2.96 15.49
CA GLN A 258 1.40 -3.76 14.39
C GLN A 258 2.78 -4.33 14.73
N GLU A 259 3.57 -3.60 15.51
CA GLU A 259 4.92 -3.99 15.91
C GLU A 259 4.97 -4.73 17.26
N GLY A 260 3.81 -5.02 17.88
CA GLY A 260 3.73 -5.74 19.15
C GLY A 260 4.30 -5.00 20.37
N ARG A 261 4.49 -3.68 20.27
CA ARG A 261 5.07 -2.82 21.32
C ARG A 261 4.01 -2.40 22.34
N TYR A 262 3.62 -3.34 23.21
CA TYR A 262 2.48 -3.18 24.12
C TYR A 262 2.61 -2.03 25.13
N GLU A 263 3.79 -1.79 25.69
CA GLU A 263 3.99 -0.68 26.64
C GLU A 263 3.91 0.69 25.95
N GLN A 264 4.48 0.81 24.76
CA GLN A 264 4.39 2.04 23.96
C GLN A 264 2.96 2.29 23.46
N PHE A 265 2.21 1.23 23.18
CA PHE A 265 0.79 1.30 22.88
C PHE A 265 0.00 1.87 24.07
N LYS A 266 0.25 1.38 25.30
CA LYS A 266 -0.41 1.90 26.52
C LYS A 266 -0.08 3.38 26.74
N GLU A 267 1.18 3.77 26.67
CA GLU A 267 1.58 5.17 26.83
C GLU A 267 0.89 6.07 25.80
N THR A 268 0.83 5.64 24.55
CA THR A 268 0.14 6.39 23.48
C THR A 268 -1.37 6.42 23.71
N LEU A 269 -1.96 5.35 24.26
CA LEU A 269 -3.38 5.27 24.60
C LEU A 269 -3.72 6.16 25.79
N ASP A 270 -2.85 6.24 26.79
CA ASP A 270 -3.03 7.12 27.95
C ASP A 270 -2.97 8.59 27.53
N ILE A 271 -1.99 8.98 26.70
CA ILE A 271 -1.92 10.32 26.10
C ILE A 271 -3.17 10.62 25.27
N PHE A 272 -3.64 9.63 24.51
CA PHE A 272 -4.87 9.76 23.73
C PHE A 272 -6.09 9.99 24.63
N LEU A 273 -6.26 9.21 25.71
CA LEU A 273 -7.38 9.32 26.64
C LEU A 273 -7.32 10.60 27.48
N GLU A 274 -6.14 11.03 27.95
CA GLU A 274 -5.95 12.29 28.66
C GLU A 274 -6.27 13.49 27.76
N GLY A 275 -5.86 13.43 26.49
CA GLY A 275 -6.21 14.40 25.46
C GLY A 275 -7.72 14.49 25.20
N LEU A 276 -8.49 13.44 25.51
CA LEU A 276 -9.96 13.40 25.41
C LEU A 276 -10.67 13.83 26.69
N ALA A 277 -10.12 13.50 27.85
CA ALA A 277 -10.73 13.76 29.17
C ALA A 277 -10.51 15.19 29.70
N GLY A 278 -9.57 15.95 29.12
CA GLY A 278 -9.20 17.31 29.56
C GLY A 278 -10.26 18.41 29.42
N GLU A 279 -11.49 18.12 28.99
CA GLU A 279 -12.61 19.08 28.88
C GLU A 279 -13.88 18.56 29.57
N SER A 280 -13.74 18.10 30.80
CA SER A 280 -14.87 17.97 31.74
C SER A 280 -14.61 18.81 32.99
N SER A 281 -14.49 20.14 32.82
CA SER A 281 -14.64 21.14 33.87
C SER A 281 -14.99 22.51 33.31
#